data_AF-A0A9X6NC93-F1
#
_entry.id   AF-A0A9X6NC93-F1
#
_cell.length_a   1.000
_cell.length_b   1.000
_cell.length_c   1.000
_cell.angle_alpha   90.00
_cell.angle_beta   90.00
_cell.angle_gamma   90.00
#
_symmetry.space_group_name_H-M   'P 1'
#
loop_
_entity.id
_entity.type
_entity.pdbx_description
1 polymer ?
#
loop_
_entity_poly.entity_id
_entity_poly.type
_entity_poly.pdbx_seq_one_letter_code
_entity_poly.pdbx_strand_id
1 'polypeptide(L)'
;MTYSLIPASSSFAPAGAFAGFCRAHIYRGLLVCLSCLVLFEFSSMVFSEERRIWMPAYPGFLKGWNLKMLEPRVLSCNETGCYDQFGSLLNLEAVEFLRDIPGNSSAAAAAAAAANGTLLAVTGMELCPAIPPALVGAVKVLTEKLSDDEIMAANQDLGPGGRFRPPGCVARHKVAIILPFRDRTEHLRIFLNNIHPILRRQQLDYGIFVVEQIGITKFNRGTLMNVGYVEAKKSYDYDCFIFHDVDLLPENDRNMYSCPNQPRHMSVAIDKFSYHLPYNTILGGVSAFTDAQFARINGFPNIYWGWGGEDDDLSLRVRSSGYNISRYPAALARYKMIKHDSDPSNPANPIRFDLLRAAAKRFTTDGLSNLQYKIIDSQLRPLYTWLLVDIGTPPAG
;
A
#
# COMPACT_ATOMS: atom_id res chain seq x y z
N MET A 1 84.32 36.19 -64.95
CA MET A 1 84.70 34.81 -65.32
C MET A 1 83.57 33.88 -64.89
N THR A 2 83.19 32.89 -65.72
CA THR A 2 82.57 31.57 -65.37
C THR A 2 81.32 31.52 -64.45
N TYR A 3 80.27 30.69 -64.65
CA TYR A 3 79.75 29.88 -65.78
C TYR A 3 78.34 29.36 -65.35
N SER A 4 77.39 29.29 -66.29
CA SER A 4 76.41 28.19 -66.51
C SER A 4 75.50 27.52 -65.44
N LEU A 5 74.24 27.26 -65.86
CA LEU A 5 73.39 26.03 -65.71
C LEU A 5 72.19 25.93 -64.72
N ILE A 6 71.32 24.95 -65.06
CA ILE A 6 69.86 24.70 -64.84
C ILE A 6 69.66 23.16 -65.00
N PRO A 7 68.65 22.39 -64.48
CA PRO A 7 67.31 22.72 -63.90
C PRO A 7 66.84 21.98 -62.59
N ALA A 8 65.66 22.37 -62.10
CA ALA A 8 64.52 21.61 -61.54
C ALA A 8 64.63 20.38 -60.56
N SER A 9 63.74 20.39 -59.54
CA SER A 9 62.61 19.41 -59.30
C SER A 9 62.45 18.81 -57.87
N SER A 10 61.19 18.49 -57.54
CA SER A 10 60.68 17.52 -56.52
C SER A 10 60.47 17.91 -55.03
N SER A 11 59.18 18.01 -54.66
CA SER A 11 58.48 17.45 -53.46
C SER A 11 59.14 17.44 -52.08
N PHE A 12 58.45 18.00 -51.06
CA PHE A 12 57.50 17.26 -50.20
C PHE A 12 56.76 18.23 -49.23
N ALA A 13 55.49 17.95 -48.92
CA ALA A 13 54.81 18.50 -47.74
C ALA A 13 54.95 17.51 -46.56
N PRO A 14 54.77 17.97 -45.31
CA PRO A 14 53.61 17.43 -44.60
C PRO A 14 52.83 18.46 -43.76
N ALA A 15 51.55 18.17 -43.57
CA ALA A 15 50.67 18.87 -42.64
C ALA A 15 50.94 18.45 -41.19
N GLY A 16 50.65 19.34 -40.23
CA GLY A 16 50.93 19.11 -38.80
C GLY A 16 50.12 19.94 -37.81
N ALA A 17 49.00 20.53 -38.23
CA ALA A 17 48.07 21.18 -37.31
C ALA A 17 46.91 20.22 -37.00
N PHE A 18 46.81 19.74 -35.75
CA PHE A 18 45.56 19.38 -35.02
C PHE A 18 45.88 18.76 -33.64
N ALA A 19 46.67 19.46 -32.82
CA ALA A 19 46.78 19.16 -31.40
C ALA A 19 45.51 19.63 -30.65
N GLY A 20 44.42 18.86 -30.76
CA GLY A 20 43.11 19.29 -30.25
C GLY A 20 42.03 18.21 -30.12
N PHE A 21 42.34 16.92 -30.29
CA PHE A 21 41.35 15.85 -30.12
C PHE A 21 41.09 15.60 -28.62
N CYS A 22 40.16 16.37 -28.06
CA CYS A 22 39.88 16.40 -26.63
C CYS A 22 39.52 15.01 -26.07
N ARG A 23 40.11 14.66 -24.91
CA ARG A 23 39.80 13.43 -24.14
C ARG A 23 38.29 13.19 -23.98
N ALA A 24 37.48 14.25 -23.90
CA ALA A 24 36.02 14.18 -23.83
C ALA A 24 35.36 13.43 -25.00
N HIS A 25 35.90 13.48 -26.22
CA HIS A 25 35.38 12.73 -27.36
C HIS A 25 35.74 11.24 -27.29
N ILE A 26 36.91 10.90 -26.74
CA ILE A 26 37.31 9.50 -26.48
C ILE A 26 36.40 8.90 -25.40
N TYR A 27 36.12 9.64 -24.31
CA TYR A 27 35.18 9.19 -23.28
C TYR A 27 33.74 9.07 -23.81
N ARG A 28 33.26 9.99 -24.65
CA ARG A 28 31.94 9.84 -25.31
C ARG A 28 31.88 8.64 -26.25
N GLY A 29 32.94 8.40 -27.03
CA GLY A 29 33.04 7.21 -27.89
C GLY A 29 33.02 5.91 -27.09
N LEU A 30 33.82 5.83 -26.02
CA LEU A 30 33.82 4.69 -25.10
C LEU A 30 32.46 4.48 -24.44
N LEU A 31 31.78 5.56 -24.00
CA LEU A 31 30.46 5.46 -23.38
C LEU A 31 29.43 4.90 -24.37
N VAL A 32 29.43 5.38 -25.62
CA VAL A 32 28.53 4.88 -26.68
C VAL A 32 28.85 3.42 -27.01
N CYS A 33 30.12 3.03 -27.15
CA CYS A 33 30.49 1.63 -27.38
C CYS A 33 30.07 0.72 -26.21
N LEU A 34 30.25 1.14 -24.95
CA LEU A 34 29.78 0.41 -23.78
C LEU A 34 28.24 0.31 -23.75
N SER A 35 27.52 1.39 -24.04
CA SER A 35 26.05 1.37 -24.16
C SER A 35 25.58 0.42 -25.25
N CYS A 36 26.21 0.43 -26.42
CA CYS A 36 25.90 -0.49 -27.52
C CYS A 36 26.22 -1.95 -27.18
N LEU A 37 27.32 -2.22 -26.47
CA LEU A 37 27.65 -3.58 -26.00
C LEU A 37 26.66 -4.09 -24.96
N VAL A 38 26.27 -3.25 -23.99
CA VAL A 38 25.24 -3.60 -23.00
C VAL A 38 23.88 -3.84 -23.68
N LEU A 39 23.49 -3.00 -24.64
CA LEU A 39 22.24 -3.20 -25.40
C LEU A 39 22.30 -4.44 -26.30
N PHE A 40 23.46 -4.78 -26.85
CA PHE A 40 23.65 -5.99 -27.65
C PHE A 40 23.56 -7.25 -26.77
N GLU A 41 24.27 -7.30 -25.64
CA GLU A 41 24.15 -8.36 -24.62
C GLU A 41 22.70 -8.51 -24.13
N PHE A 42 22.02 -7.41 -23.81
CA PHE A 42 20.63 -7.41 -23.35
C PHE A 42 19.68 -7.93 -24.43
N SER A 43 19.88 -7.54 -25.70
CA SER A 43 19.14 -8.10 -26.84
C SER A 43 19.46 -9.58 -27.05
N SER A 44 20.70 -10.03 -26.85
CA SER A 44 21.08 -11.44 -26.95
C SER A 44 20.45 -12.28 -25.83
N MET A 45 20.32 -11.74 -24.61
CA MET A 45 19.60 -12.39 -23.51
C MET A 45 18.09 -12.50 -23.75
N VAL A 46 17.48 -11.54 -24.46
CA VAL A 46 16.03 -11.58 -24.79
C VAL A 46 15.69 -12.67 -25.82
N PHE A 47 16.66 -13.10 -26.65
CA PHE A 47 16.45 -14.12 -27.70
C PHE A 47 17.10 -15.48 -27.41
N SER A 48 17.63 -15.71 -26.20
CA SER A 48 18.21 -17.00 -25.80
C SER A 48 17.26 -17.77 -24.87
N GLU A 49 16.86 -18.98 -25.26
CA GLU A 49 15.86 -19.78 -24.52
C GLU A 49 16.40 -20.47 -23.24
N GLU A 50 17.72 -20.46 -23.00
CA GLU A 50 18.32 -21.17 -21.87
C GLU A 50 18.53 -20.31 -20.62
N ARG A 51 17.61 -20.44 -19.66
CA ARG A 51 17.74 -19.86 -18.31
C ARG A 51 18.84 -20.55 -17.49
N ARG A 52 20.04 -19.97 -17.43
CA ARG A 52 21.01 -20.18 -16.33
C ARG A 52 21.64 -18.87 -15.86
N ILE A 53 21.56 -18.62 -14.55
CA ILE A 53 22.08 -17.43 -13.89
C ILE A 53 23.60 -17.59 -13.70
N TRP A 54 24.38 -16.63 -14.18
CA TRP A 54 25.79 -16.44 -13.84
C TRP A 54 25.98 -15.07 -13.19
N MET A 55 26.60 -15.03 -12.01
CA MET A 55 26.99 -13.79 -11.32
C MET A 55 28.52 -13.64 -11.33
N PRO A 56 29.09 -12.57 -11.90
CA PRO A 56 30.49 -12.23 -11.70
C PRO A 56 30.69 -11.50 -10.37
N ALA A 57 31.65 -11.94 -9.57
CA ALA A 57 32.04 -11.25 -8.33
C ALA A 57 32.95 -10.04 -8.64
N TYR A 58 32.59 -8.86 -8.12
CA TYR A 58 33.39 -7.63 -8.27
C TYR A 58 34.36 -7.41 -7.10
N PRO A 59 35.57 -6.89 -7.34
CA PRO A 59 36.58 -6.65 -6.30
C PRO A 59 36.24 -5.46 -5.38
N GLY A 60 36.58 -5.59 -4.10
CA GLY A 60 36.10 -4.70 -3.04
C GLY A 60 36.85 -3.37 -2.90
N PHE A 61 36.38 -2.32 -3.59
CA PHE A 61 36.84 -0.93 -3.38
C PHE A 61 35.73 0.07 -2.95
N LEU A 62 34.51 -0.39 -2.67
CA LEU A 62 33.36 0.48 -2.32
C LEU A 62 32.81 0.28 -0.89
N LYS A 63 33.66 -0.10 0.07
CA LYS A 63 33.32 -0.08 1.51
C LYS A 63 33.33 1.37 2.04
N GLY A 64 32.21 2.07 1.91
CA GLY A 64 32.04 3.41 2.51
C GLY A 64 30.78 4.18 2.13
N TRP A 65 30.13 3.84 1.01
CA TRP A 65 28.93 4.53 0.53
C TRP A 65 27.70 3.63 0.68
N ASN A 66 26.71 4.10 1.44
CA ASN A 66 25.48 3.35 1.73
C ASN A 66 24.47 3.47 0.57
N LEU A 67 24.85 2.94 -0.58
CA LEU A 67 24.15 3.08 -1.87
C LEU A 67 22.98 2.08 -2.02
N LYS A 68 21.91 2.26 -1.23
CA LYS A 68 20.62 1.55 -1.41
C LYS A 68 19.85 1.95 -2.69
N MET A 69 20.42 2.76 -3.57
CA MET A 69 19.81 3.21 -4.83
C MET A 69 20.01 2.28 -6.03
N LEU A 70 20.92 1.29 -5.95
CA LEU A 70 21.35 0.48 -7.11
C LEU A 70 21.28 -1.04 -6.89
N GLU A 71 20.43 -1.52 -5.97
CA GLU A 71 20.02 -2.92 -5.99
C GLU A 71 18.93 -3.12 -7.07
N PRO A 72 19.11 -4.02 -8.06
CA PRO A 72 18.07 -4.34 -9.01
C PRO A 72 16.93 -5.05 -8.27
N ARG A 73 15.83 -4.32 -8.01
CA ARG A 73 14.63 -4.93 -7.42
C ARG A 73 13.99 -5.84 -8.45
N VAL A 74 13.80 -7.09 -8.07
CA VAL A 74 13.32 -8.16 -8.94
C VAL A 74 11.88 -7.88 -9.35
N LEU A 75 11.64 -7.76 -10.65
CA LEU A 75 10.31 -7.86 -11.25
C LEU A 75 9.71 -9.24 -10.91
N SER A 76 8.70 -9.26 -10.04
CA SER A 76 7.84 -10.42 -9.88
C SER A 76 6.79 -10.37 -10.99
N CYS A 77 6.94 -11.24 -11.99
CA CYS A 77 5.92 -11.52 -12.99
C CYS A 77 5.36 -12.92 -12.74
N ASN A 78 4.05 -13.08 -12.87
CA ASN A 78 3.39 -14.38 -12.90
C ASN A 78 2.65 -14.56 -14.24
N GLU A 79 1.92 -15.66 -14.40
CA GLU A 79 1.17 -15.97 -15.63
C GLU A 79 0.06 -14.97 -15.98
N THR A 80 -0.28 -14.02 -15.09
CA THR A 80 -1.27 -12.96 -15.36
C THR A 80 -0.67 -11.57 -15.59
N GLY A 81 0.67 -11.44 -15.59
CA GLY A 81 1.37 -10.23 -16.04
C GLY A 81 2.51 -9.77 -15.14
N CYS A 82 3.20 -8.72 -15.58
CA CYS A 82 4.20 -7.98 -14.79
C CYS A 82 3.55 -6.71 -14.23
N TYR A 83 3.71 -6.47 -12.92
CA TYR A 83 3.15 -5.30 -12.24
C TYR A 83 4.21 -4.20 -12.05
N ASP A 84 3.76 -2.96 -12.16
CA ASP A 84 4.64 -1.80 -12.23
C ASP A 84 5.13 -1.36 -10.83
N GLN A 85 6.41 -1.62 -10.53
CA GLN A 85 7.07 -1.21 -9.28
C GLN A 85 7.73 0.18 -9.38
N PHE A 86 7.04 1.17 -9.95
CA PHE A 86 7.36 2.57 -9.63
C PHE A 86 6.92 2.91 -8.20
N GLY A 87 7.71 2.44 -7.23
CA GLY A 87 7.67 2.98 -5.88
C GLY A 87 7.96 4.49 -5.93
N SER A 88 7.17 5.27 -5.19
CA SER A 88 7.13 6.73 -5.33
C SER A 88 8.51 7.40 -5.38
N LEU A 89 8.77 8.14 -6.47
CA LEU A 89 9.88 9.11 -6.56
C LEU A 89 9.66 10.35 -5.67
N LEU A 90 8.52 10.43 -4.98
CA LEU A 90 8.11 11.55 -4.14
C LEU A 90 7.82 11.05 -2.72
N ASN A 91 8.82 11.14 -1.83
CA ASN A 91 8.61 11.06 -0.39
C ASN A 91 7.83 12.30 0.09
N LEU A 92 6.50 12.22 0.08
CA LEU A 92 5.59 13.26 0.56
C LEU A 92 5.65 13.47 2.09
N GLU A 93 6.35 12.59 2.83
CA GLU A 93 6.57 12.70 4.28
C GLU A 93 7.13 14.08 4.71
N ALA A 94 7.95 14.71 3.87
CA ALA A 94 8.50 16.04 4.14
C ALA A 94 7.44 17.16 4.11
N VAL A 95 6.32 16.98 3.39
CA VAL A 95 5.24 17.97 3.27
C VAL A 95 4.29 17.89 4.48
N GLU A 96 4.09 16.69 5.05
CA GLU A 96 3.27 16.52 6.25
C GLU A 96 3.96 17.09 7.49
N PHE A 97 5.27 16.86 7.65
CA PHE A 97 6.04 17.40 8.78
C PHE A 97 6.02 18.95 8.86
N LEU A 98 5.90 19.64 7.71
CA LEU A 98 5.84 21.10 7.65
C LEU A 98 4.46 21.69 7.98
N ARG A 99 3.38 20.89 8.00
CA ARG A 99 2.03 21.36 8.34
C ARG A 99 1.83 21.64 9.83
N ASP A 100 2.56 20.92 10.70
CA ASP A 100 2.34 20.94 12.15
C ASP A 100 3.21 21.97 12.90
N ILE A 101 3.92 22.87 12.20
CA ILE A 101 4.63 24.01 12.81
C ILE A 101 3.67 25.22 12.92
N PRO A 102 3.32 25.68 14.14
CA PRO A 102 2.45 26.85 14.31
C PRO A 102 3.11 28.10 13.72
N GLY A 103 2.46 28.71 12.72
CA GLY A 103 2.91 29.95 12.07
C GLY A 103 3.51 29.81 10.67
N ASN A 104 3.65 28.60 10.12
CA ASN A 104 4.37 28.37 8.84
C ASN A 104 3.48 27.96 7.65
N SER A 105 2.25 28.47 7.59
CA SER A 105 1.25 28.10 6.57
C SER A 105 1.70 28.40 5.13
N SER A 106 2.51 29.45 4.93
CA SER A 106 3.09 29.79 3.63
C SER A 106 4.12 28.77 3.15
N ALA A 107 5.00 28.25 4.02
CA ALA A 107 5.97 27.24 3.64
C ALA A 107 5.31 25.87 3.40
N ALA A 108 4.32 25.49 4.19
CA ALA A 108 3.54 24.27 3.96
C ALA A 108 2.77 24.34 2.61
N ALA A 109 2.20 25.50 2.27
CA ALA A 109 1.57 25.73 0.97
C ALA A 109 2.60 25.70 -0.19
N ALA A 110 3.77 26.32 -0.01
CA ALA A 110 4.85 26.30 -1.00
C ALA A 110 5.40 24.88 -1.23
N ALA A 111 5.59 24.09 -0.16
CA ALA A 111 6.01 22.70 -0.25
C ALA A 111 4.97 21.82 -0.98
N ALA A 112 3.68 22.01 -0.68
CA ALA A 112 2.61 21.32 -1.39
C ALA A 112 2.51 21.72 -2.87
N ALA A 113 2.72 23.00 -3.19
CA ALA A 113 2.77 23.49 -4.57
C ALA A 113 3.99 22.93 -5.34
N ALA A 114 5.17 22.89 -4.72
CA ALA A 114 6.37 22.31 -5.31
C ALA A 114 6.22 20.79 -5.55
N ALA A 115 5.61 20.07 -4.62
CA ALA A 115 5.29 18.65 -4.79
C ALA A 115 4.31 18.42 -5.94
N ASN A 116 3.24 19.23 -6.05
CA ASN A 116 2.28 19.13 -7.15
C ASN A 116 2.90 19.49 -8.51
N GLY A 117 3.78 20.50 -8.56
CA GLY A 117 4.53 20.86 -9.77
C GLY A 117 5.49 19.77 -10.24
N THR A 118 6.19 19.12 -9.30
CA THR A 118 7.06 17.98 -9.61
C THR A 118 6.25 16.77 -10.07
N LEU A 119 5.10 16.51 -9.44
CA LEU A 119 4.20 15.44 -9.84
C LEU A 119 3.66 15.65 -11.26
N LEU A 120 3.16 16.85 -11.57
CA LEU A 120 2.65 17.20 -12.89
C LEU A 120 3.74 17.04 -13.97
N ALA A 121 4.99 17.40 -13.66
CA ALA A 121 6.13 17.22 -14.57
C ALA A 121 6.52 15.74 -14.80
N VAL A 122 6.26 14.85 -13.85
CA VAL A 122 6.59 13.41 -13.94
C VAL A 122 5.44 12.58 -14.53
N THR A 123 4.20 12.87 -14.15
CA THR A 123 3.02 12.03 -14.48
C THR A 123 2.08 12.65 -15.52
N GLY A 124 2.23 13.94 -15.83
CA GLY A 124 1.27 14.68 -16.63
C GLY A 124 -0.08 14.94 -15.94
N MET A 125 -0.22 14.60 -14.65
CA MET A 125 -1.45 14.74 -13.87
C MET A 125 -1.22 15.48 -12.54
N GLU A 126 -2.21 16.26 -12.13
CA GLU A 126 -2.23 16.90 -10.80
C GLU A 126 -2.74 15.94 -9.71
N LEU A 127 -2.47 16.26 -8.45
CA LEU A 127 -3.12 15.60 -7.32
C LEU A 127 -4.64 15.82 -7.34
N CYS A 128 -5.42 14.77 -7.07
CA CYS A 128 -6.86 14.88 -6.89
C CYS A 128 -7.22 15.95 -5.85
N PRO A 129 -8.38 16.63 -5.93
CA PRO A 129 -8.75 17.66 -4.97
C PRO A 129 -8.83 17.11 -3.55
N ALA A 130 -8.51 17.95 -2.54
CA ALA A 130 -8.48 17.53 -1.14
C ALA A 130 -9.87 17.13 -0.59
N ILE A 131 -10.94 17.64 -1.21
CA ILE A 131 -12.32 17.17 -1.05
C ILE A 131 -12.76 16.69 -2.44
N PRO A 132 -12.95 15.37 -2.64
CA PRO A 132 -13.43 14.84 -3.91
C PRO A 132 -14.79 15.45 -4.31
N PRO A 133 -14.97 15.90 -5.57
CA PRO A 133 -16.16 16.65 -5.98
C PRO A 133 -17.39 15.76 -6.16
N ALA A 134 -17.21 14.44 -6.23
CA ALA A 134 -18.27 13.47 -6.43
C ALA A 134 -18.98 13.02 -5.13
N LEU A 135 -18.55 13.49 -3.95
CA LEU A 135 -19.13 13.06 -2.67
C LEU A 135 -20.57 13.56 -2.49
N VAL A 136 -21.52 12.64 -2.32
CA VAL A 136 -22.94 12.98 -2.17
C VAL A 136 -23.34 13.23 -0.71
N GLY A 137 -22.50 12.82 0.26
CA GLY A 137 -22.85 12.85 1.67
C GLY A 137 -23.57 11.57 2.09
N ALA A 138 -24.77 11.69 2.65
CA ALA A 138 -25.53 10.54 3.12
C ALA A 138 -25.87 9.59 1.96
N VAL A 139 -25.61 8.29 2.15
CA VAL A 139 -25.84 7.23 1.15
C VAL A 139 -26.79 6.19 1.72
N LYS A 140 -27.73 5.72 0.88
CA LYS A 140 -28.61 4.60 1.24
C LYS A 140 -27.80 3.30 1.14
N VAL A 141 -27.61 2.63 2.27
CA VAL A 141 -27.01 1.28 2.29
C VAL A 141 -27.93 0.29 1.60
N LEU A 142 -27.40 -0.37 0.57
CA LEU A 142 -28.06 -1.44 -0.19
C LEU A 142 -27.88 -2.76 0.56
N THR A 143 -28.95 -3.52 0.73
CA THR A 143 -28.91 -4.86 1.37
C THR A 143 -29.42 -5.96 0.43
N GLU A 144 -29.43 -5.65 -0.87
CA GLU A 144 -29.81 -6.56 -1.94
C GLU A 144 -28.70 -7.60 -2.17
N LYS A 145 -29.11 -8.87 -2.29
CA LYS A 145 -28.22 -10.01 -2.48
C LYS A 145 -27.96 -10.23 -3.97
N LEU A 146 -27.19 -9.30 -4.55
CA LEU A 146 -26.74 -9.41 -5.93
C LEU A 146 -25.77 -10.58 -6.09
N SER A 147 -25.80 -11.20 -7.27
CA SER A 147 -24.80 -12.16 -7.71
C SER A 147 -23.44 -11.49 -7.93
N ASP A 148 -22.37 -12.29 -7.97
CA ASP A 148 -21.03 -11.76 -8.24
C ASP A 148 -20.95 -11.11 -9.62
N ASP A 149 -21.66 -11.68 -10.62
CA ASP A 149 -21.72 -11.17 -12.00
C ASP A 149 -22.39 -9.78 -12.08
N GLU A 150 -23.48 -9.57 -11.35
CA GLU A 150 -24.14 -8.25 -11.28
C GLU A 150 -23.23 -7.20 -10.63
N ILE A 151 -22.50 -7.57 -9.58
CA ILE A 151 -21.57 -6.64 -8.92
C ILE A 151 -20.36 -6.35 -9.82
N MET A 152 -19.82 -7.36 -10.53
CA MET A 152 -18.77 -7.16 -11.52
C MET A 152 -19.23 -6.26 -12.68
N ALA A 153 -20.45 -6.47 -13.19
CA ALA A 153 -21.01 -5.65 -14.26
C ALA A 153 -21.18 -4.17 -13.86
N ALA A 154 -21.40 -3.86 -12.59
CA ALA A 154 -21.48 -2.50 -12.04
C ALA A 154 -20.10 -1.86 -11.72
N ASN A 155 -19.00 -2.62 -11.82
CA ASN A 155 -17.65 -2.23 -11.40
C ASN A 155 -16.58 -2.61 -12.46
N GLN A 156 -16.90 -2.45 -13.75
CA GLN A 156 -16.02 -2.78 -14.88
C GLN A 156 -14.72 -1.94 -14.97
N ASP A 157 -14.65 -0.85 -14.21
CA ASP A 157 -13.49 0.04 -14.07
C ASP A 157 -12.48 -0.40 -13.00
N LEU A 158 -12.72 -1.53 -12.33
CA LEU A 158 -11.75 -2.15 -11.43
C LEU A 158 -10.72 -2.98 -12.20
N GLY A 159 -9.44 -2.80 -11.83
CA GLY A 159 -8.35 -3.69 -12.22
C GLY A 159 -8.31 -4.98 -11.37
N PRO A 160 -7.53 -5.98 -11.81
CA PRO A 160 -7.38 -7.26 -11.11
C PRO A 160 -7.07 -7.10 -9.61
N GLY A 161 -7.70 -7.92 -8.76
CA GLY A 161 -7.59 -7.81 -7.31
C GLY A 161 -8.46 -6.72 -6.69
N GLY A 162 -9.49 -6.23 -7.40
CA GLY A 162 -10.33 -5.13 -6.91
C GLY A 162 -9.58 -3.80 -6.78
N ARG A 163 -8.59 -3.58 -7.65
CA ARG A 163 -7.77 -2.36 -7.64
C ARG A 163 -8.49 -1.24 -8.37
N PHE A 164 -8.37 -0.02 -7.87
CA PHE A 164 -8.85 1.17 -8.55
C PHE A 164 -7.86 2.32 -8.41
N ARG A 165 -7.78 3.17 -9.44
CA ARG A 165 -7.11 4.47 -9.41
C ARG A 165 -8.00 5.48 -10.14
N PRO A 166 -8.15 6.73 -9.64
CA PRO A 166 -8.86 7.76 -10.37
C PRO A 166 -8.13 8.07 -11.70
N PRO A 167 -8.82 8.04 -12.86
CA PRO A 167 -8.16 8.17 -14.17
C PRO A 167 -7.80 9.61 -14.56
N GLY A 168 -8.31 10.62 -13.85
CA GLY A 168 -8.14 12.04 -14.19
C GLY A 168 -7.24 12.83 -13.22
N CYS A 169 -6.65 12.19 -12.23
CA CYS A 169 -5.77 12.82 -11.24
C CYS A 169 -4.99 11.76 -10.45
N VAL A 170 -3.89 12.15 -9.80
CA VAL A 170 -3.15 11.25 -8.91
C VAL A 170 -3.81 11.26 -7.52
N ALA A 171 -4.18 10.08 -7.02
CA ALA A 171 -4.81 9.96 -5.70
C ALA A 171 -3.90 10.49 -4.58
N ARG A 172 -4.50 11.09 -3.55
CA ARG A 172 -3.76 11.59 -2.36
C ARG A 172 -3.41 10.51 -1.34
N HIS A 173 -4.04 9.35 -1.44
CA HIS A 173 -3.95 8.27 -0.47
C HIS A 173 -3.92 6.94 -1.23
N LYS A 174 -2.99 6.06 -0.86
CA LYS A 174 -2.87 4.69 -1.37
C LYS A 174 -3.33 3.74 -0.27
N VAL A 175 -4.54 3.22 -0.42
CA VAL A 175 -5.32 2.61 0.66
C VAL A 175 -5.49 1.10 0.47
N ALA A 176 -5.00 0.31 1.42
CA ALA A 176 -5.35 -1.11 1.54
C ALA A 176 -6.54 -1.28 2.50
N ILE A 177 -7.65 -1.82 2.01
CA ILE A 177 -8.79 -2.20 2.85
C ILE A 177 -8.65 -3.70 3.17
N ILE A 178 -8.54 -4.04 4.45
CA ILE A 178 -8.28 -5.39 4.93
C ILE A 178 -9.51 -5.92 5.66
N LEU A 179 -10.00 -7.07 5.19
CA LEU A 179 -11.19 -7.77 5.69
C LEU A 179 -10.76 -9.13 6.25
N PRO A 180 -10.95 -9.40 7.55
CA PRO A 180 -10.78 -10.73 8.13
C PRO A 180 -12.02 -11.55 7.79
N PHE A 181 -11.85 -12.76 7.27
CA PHE A 181 -12.95 -13.48 6.64
C PHE A 181 -12.96 -14.97 6.95
N ARG A 182 -14.17 -15.53 7.06
CA ARG A 182 -14.50 -16.97 6.97
C ARG A 182 -16.03 -17.08 6.87
N ASP A 183 -16.55 -17.92 5.96
CA ASP A 183 -17.98 -18.28 5.87
C ASP A 183 -19.00 -17.11 5.86
N ARG A 184 -18.63 -15.97 5.26
CA ARG A 184 -19.49 -14.75 5.19
C ARG A 184 -19.74 -14.24 3.76
N THR A 185 -19.77 -15.12 2.76
CA THR A 185 -19.84 -14.76 1.32
C THR A 185 -20.98 -13.80 0.98
N GLU A 186 -22.15 -13.98 1.56
CA GLU A 186 -23.31 -13.10 1.35
C GLU A 186 -23.08 -11.70 1.94
N HIS A 187 -22.38 -11.57 3.07
CA HIS A 187 -22.00 -10.26 3.60
C HIS A 187 -20.95 -9.61 2.72
N LEU A 188 -19.98 -10.38 2.21
CA LEU A 188 -18.94 -9.88 1.31
C LEU A 188 -19.55 -9.32 0.01
N ARG A 189 -20.53 -10.00 -0.59
CA ARG A 189 -21.28 -9.49 -1.76
C ARG A 189 -21.94 -8.14 -1.48
N ILE A 190 -22.68 -8.06 -0.38
CA ILE A 190 -23.34 -6.81 0.05
C ILE A 190 -22.28 -5.71 0.32
N PHE A 191 -21.18 -6.05 0.98
CA PHE A 191 -20.07 -5.14 1.25
C PHE A 191 -19.45 -4.58 -0.04
N LEU A 192 -19.04 -5.44 -0.98
CA LEU A 192 -18.42 -5.04 -2.24
C LEU A 192 -19.35 -4.13 -3.06
N ASN A 193 -20.64 -4.49 -3.15
CA ASN A 193 -21.67 -3.70 -3.83
C ASN A 193 -21.79 -2.25 -3.27
N ASN A 194 -21.71 -2.09 -1.95
CA ASN A 194 -21.78 -0.76 -1.31
C ASN A 194 -20.45 0.00 -1.35
N ILE A 195 -19.33 -0.69 -1.14
CA ILE A 195 -18.05 -0.02 -0.83
C ILE A 195 -17.35 0.49 -2.10
N HIS A 196 -17.34 -0.25 -3.20
CA HIS A 196 -16.63 0.16 -4.41
C HIS A 196 -17.12 1.52 -4.94
N PRO A 197 -18.45 1.79 -5.06
CA PRO A 197 -18.93 3.11 -5.45
C PRO A 197 -18.51 4.22 -4.49
N ILE A 198 -18.42 3.95 -3.18
CA ILE A 198 -18.00 4.93 -2.17
C ILE A 198 -16.52 5.26 -2.32
N LEU A 199 -15.64 4.25 -2.35
CA LEU A 199 -14.19 4.44 -2.48
C LEU A 199 -13.80 5.12 -3.80
N ARG A 200 -14.52 4.81 -4.89
CA ARG A 200 -14.36 5.48 -6.19
C ARG A 200 -14.73 6.98 -6.12
N ARG A 201 -15.86 7.33 -5.50
CA ARG A 201 -16.24 8.75 -5.29
C ARG A 201 -15.27 9.50 -4.36
N GLN A 202 -14.57 8.78 -3.47
CA GLN A 202 -13.50 9.31 -2.63
C GLN A 202 -12.16 9.52 -3.35
N GLN A 203 -12.03 9.17 -4.64
CA GLN A 203 -10.82 9.34 -5.47
C GLN A 203 -9.54 8.75 -4.84
N LEU A 204 -9.65 7.57 -4.24
CA LEU A 204 -8.54 6.83 -3.64
C LEU A 204 -7.85 5.96 -4.71
N ASP A 205 -6.53 5.77 -4.59
CA ASP A 205 -5.89 4.56 -5.12
C ASP A 205 -6.11 3.49 -4.05
N TYR A 206 -6.82 2.41 -4.38
CA TYR A 206 -7.13 1.39 -3.37
C TYR A 206 -7.05 -0.03 -3.89
N GLY A 207 -6.97 -0.98 -2.93
CA GLY A 207 -7.24 -2.40 -3.14
C GLY A 207 -7.93 -3.00 -1.92
N ILE A 208 -8.73 -4.05 -2.15
CA ILE A 208 -9.45 -4.78 -1.11
C ILE A 208 -8.81 -6.15 -0.94
N PHE A 209 -8.48 -6.50 0.30
CA PHE A 209 -7.86 -7.77 0.68
C PHE A 209 -8.81 -8.56 1.59
N VAL A 210 -9.34 -9.67 1.08
CA VAL A 210 -10.14 -10.64 1.84
C VAL A 210 -9.19 -11.71 2.35
N VAL A 211 -8.93 -11.69 3.66
CA VAL A 211 -8.01 -12.60 4.35
C VAL A 211 -8.81 -13.72 5.00
N GLU A 212 -8.91 -14.84 4.30
CA GLU A 212 -9.75 -15.98 4.69
C GLU A 212 -8.98 -16.98 5.57
N GLN A 213 -9.49 -17.20 6.80
CA GLN A 213 -8.95 -18.21 7.70
C GLN A 213 -9.38 -19.62 7.28
N ILE A 214 -8.43 -20.48 6.93
CA ILE A 214 -8.72 -21.88 6.64
C ILE A 214 -9.11 -22.67 7.90
N GLY A 215 -10.00 -23.64 7.72
CA GLY A 215 -10.33 -24.64 8.75
C GLY A 215 -11.28 -24.18 9.85
N ILE A 216 -11.58 -25.10 10.75
CA ILE A 216 -12.66 -25.02 11.76
C ILE A 216 -12.21 -24.54 13.14
N THR A 217 -10.98 -24.02 13.27
CA THR A 217 -10.46 -23.47 14.53
C THR A 217 -11.25 -22.22 14.94
N LYS A 218 -11.08 -21.74 16.18
CA LYS A 218 -11.68 -20.45 16.58
C LYS A 218 -11.20 -19.34 15.63
N PHE A 219 -12.08 -18.42 15.29
CA PHE A 219 -11.71 -17.30 14.43
C PHE A 219 -10.72 -16.39 15.18
N ASN A 220 -9.72 -15.84 14.48
CA ASN A 220 -8.73 -14.94 15.06
C ASN A 220 -8.60 -13.67 14.21
N ARG A 221 -9.51 -12.74 14.48
CA ARG A 221 -9.65 -11.46 13.78
C ARG A 221 -8.34 -10.66 13.75
N GLY A 222 -7.65 -10.56 14.89
CA GLY A 222 -6.41 -9.78 15.03
C GLY A 222 -5.28 -10.30 14.14
N THR A 223 -5.03 -11.61 14.14
CA THR A 223 -4.00 -12.23 13.30
C THR A 223 -4.29 -12.03 11.81
N LEU A 224 -5.55 -12.18 11.37
CA LEU A 224 -5.92 -11.98 9.96
C LEU A 224 -5.72 -10.53 9.49
N MET A 225 -6.02 -9.55 10.34
CA MET A 225 -5.70 -8.14 10.05
C MET A 225 -4.19 -7.91 9.88
N ASN A 226 -3.36 -8.50 10.75
CA ASN A 226 -1.90 -8.44 10.64
C ASN A 226 -1.39 -9.11 9.33
N VAL A 227 -1.92 -10.28 8.96
CA VAL A 227 -1.58 -10.96 7.71
C VAL A 227 -1.95 -10.10 6.50
N GLY A 228 -3.15 -9.54 6.47
CA GLY A 228 -3.60 -8.65 5.39
C GLY A 228 -2.71 -7.42 5.21
N TYR A 229 -2.25 -6.81 6.31
CA TYR A 229 -1.29 -5.70 6.27
C TYR A 229 0.06 -6.14 5.67
N VAL A 230 0.60 -7.29 6.10
CA VAL A 230 1.88 -7.79 5.58
C VAL A 230 1.80 -8.16 4.10
N GLU A 231 0.73 -8.81 3.63
CA GLU A 231 0.57 -9.15 2.21
C GLU A 231 0.28 -7.92 1.34
N ALA A 232 -0.56 -6.99 1.80
CA ALA A 232 -0.84 -5.75 1.08
C ALA A 232 0.46 -4.97 0.79
N LYS A 233 1.36 -4.86 1.78
CA LYS A 233 2.67 -4.21 1.65
C LYS A 233 3.64 -4.89 0.69
N LYS A 234 3.51 -6.19 0.44
CA LYS A 234 4.30 -6.88 -0.60
C LYS A 234 3.77 -6.57 -1.99
N SER A 235 2.45 -6.35 -2.12
CA SER A 235 1.79 -6.14 -3.42
C SER A 235 1.94 -4.71 -3.96
N TYR A 236 1.96 -3.69 -3.08
CA TYR A 236 1.97 -2.29 -3.49
C TYR A 236 2.41 -1.35 -2.36
N ASP A 237 2.84 -0.13 -2.69
CA ASP A 237 3.36 0.86 -1.75
C ASP A 237 2.25 1.65 -1.03
N TYR A 238 1.26 0.94 -0.47
CA TYR A 238 0.18 1.51 0.34
C TYR A 238 0.72 2.34 1.52
N ASP A 239 0.17 3.54 1.70
CA ASP A 239 0.50 4.46 2.80
C ASP A 239 -0.53 4.40 3.95
N CYS A 240 -1.73 3.88 3.66
CA CYS A 240 -2.86 3.83 4.57
C CYS A 240 -3.52 2.44 4.59
N PHE A 241 -3.84 1.95 5.79
CA PHE A 241 -4.45 0.64 6.02
C PHE A 241 -5.77 0.81 6.77
N ILE A 242 -6.86 0.33 6.18
CA ILE A 242 -8.20 0.32 6.77
C ILE A 242 -8.53 -1.11 7.19
N PHE A 243 -8.62 -1.36 8.48
CA PHE A 243 -9.02 -2.64 9.05
C PHE A 243 -10.53 -2.61 9.27
N HIS A 244 -11.25 -3.53 8.64
CA HIS A 244 -12.67 -3.37 8.41
C HIS A 244 -13.45 -4.68 8.63
N ASP A 245 -14.56 -4.63 9.36
CA ASP A 245 -15.47 -5.76 9.53
C ASP A 245 -16.45 -5.85 8.36
N VAL A 246 -16.55 -7.03 7.71
CA VAL A 246 -17.30 -7.23 6.45
C VAL A 246 -18.81 -6.96 6.56
N ASP A 247 -19.34 -6.85 7.78
CA ASP A 247 -20.74 -6.55 8.08
C ASP A 247 -21.03 -5.06 8.33
N LEU A 248 -20.03 -4.16 8.33
CA LEU A 248 -20.24 -2.73 8.62
C LEU A 248 -20.25 -1.84 7.37
N LEU A 249 -21.42 -1.31 7.00
CA LEU A 249 -21.60 -0.54 5.78
C LEU A 249 -21.73 0.97 6.10
N PRO A 250 -20.86 1.85 5.57
CA PRO A 250 -20.92 3.28 5.86
C PRO A 250 -22.15 3.94 5.24
N GLU A 251 -22.84 4.79 6.01
CA GLU A 251 -24.04 5.54 5.59
C GLU A 251 -23.72 6.95 5.07
N ASN A 252 -22.44 7.32 4.96
CA ASN A 252 -22.03 8.64 4.45
C ASN A 252 -20.67 8.57 3.75
N ASP A 253 -20.59 8.97 2.47
CA ASP A 253 -19.34 8.92 1.71
C ASP A 253 -18.35 10.04 2.06
N ARG A 254 -18.74 11.02 2.89
CA ARG A 254 -17.82 12.00 3.49
C ARG A 254 -17.03 11.44 4.67
N ASN A 255 -17.34 10.22 5.14
CA ASN A 255 -16.46 9.46 6.01
C ASN A 255 -15.30 8.88 5.18
N MET A 256 -14.30 9.71 4.89
CA MET A 256 -13.17 9.35 4.02
C MET A 256 -12.40 8.14 4.56
N TYR A 257 -12.25 7.11 3.72
CA TYR A 257 -11.38 5.94 3.93
C TYR A 257 -9.91 6.33 3.68
N SER A 258 -9.44 7.27 4.50
CA SER A 258 -8.05 7.73 4.51
C SER A 258 -7.54 7.90 5.94
N CYS A 259 -6.22 7.87 6.08
CA CYS A 259 -5.53 7.89 7.36
C CYS A 259 -5.07 9.32 7.68
N PRO A 260 -5.42 9.89 8.86
CA PRO A 260 -4.88 11.16 9.32
C PRO A 260 -3.67 10.94 10.25
N ASN A 261 -3.06 12.03 10.74
CA ASN A 261 -1.87 12.02 11.62
C ASN A 261 -2.03 11.23 12.94
N GLN A 262 -3.27 10.83 13.30
CA GLN A 262 -3.61 10.04 14.48
C GLN A 262 -4.49 8.84 14.08
N PRO A 263 -4.26 7.61 14.59
CA PRO A 263 -5.12 6.46 14.33
C PRO A 263 -6.61 6.78 14.43
N ARG A 264 -7.41 6.38 13.45
CA ARG A 264 -8.82 6.76 13.34
C ARG A 264 -9.74 5.59 13.65
N HIS A 265 -10.71 5.80 14.55
CA HIS A 265 -11.90 4.96 14.64
C HIS A 265 -12.96 5.51 13.68
N MET A 266 -13.36 4.72 12.69
CA MET A 266 -14.28 5.14 11.63
C MET A 266 -15.73 4.81 11.96
N SER A 267 -16.01 3.65 12.56
CA SER A 267 -17.37 3.19 12.89
C SER A 267 -17.94 3.77 14.19
N VAL A 268 -17.96 5.10 14.30
CA VAL A 268 -18.32 5.83 15.53
C VAL A 268 -19.77 5.60 15.97
N ALA A 269 -20.70 5.51 15.01
CA ALA A 269 -22.14 5.42 15.27
C ALA A 269 -22.76 4.26 14.48
N ILE A 270 -22.83 3.07 15.09
CA ILE A 270 -23.39 1.87 14.45
C ILE A 270 -24.88 1.72 14.82
N ASP A 271 -25.73 1.36 13.85
CA ASP A 271 -27.18 1.20 14.03
C ASP A 271 -27.58 0.20 15.14
N LYS A 272 -26.84 -0.90 15.27
CA LYS A 272 -26.95 -1.91 16.35
C LYS A 272 -26.81 -1.31 17.76
N PHE A 273 -26.07 -0.21 17.91
CA PHE A 273 -25.91 0.54 19.16
C PHE A 273 -26.74 1.83 19.17
N SER A 274 -27.83 1.86 18.39
CA SER A 274 -28.71 3.02 18.20
C SER A 274 -27.96 4.29 17.79
N TYR A 275 -26.89 4.15 17.02
CA TYR A 275 -26.00 5.24 16.58
C TYR A 275 -25.25 5.96 17.71
N HIS A 276 -25.15 5.35 18.89
CA HIS A 276 -24.30 5.82 20.00
C HIS A 276 -22.96 5.08 20.03
N LEU A 277 -21.90 5.78 20.43
CA LEU A 277 -20.58 5.19 20.68
C LEU A 277 -20.66 4.37 21.99
N PRO A 278 -20.40 3.06 22.00
CA PRO A 278 -20.60 2.22 23.20
C PRO A 278 -19.75 2.66 24.40
N TYR A 279 -18.50 3.06 24.16
CA TYR A 279 -17.58 3.59 25.17
C TYR A 279 -16.40 4.32 24.51
N ASN A 280 -15.78 5.27 25.21
CA ASN A 280 -14.80 6.20 24.61
C ASN A 280 -13.53 5.56 24.06
N THR A 281 -13.14 4.38 24.54
CA THR A 281 -11.93 3.66 24.11
C THR A 281 -12.16 2.68 22.95
N ILE A 282 -13.40 2.48 22.47
CA ILE A 282 -13.68 1.49 21.42
C ILE A 282 -12.91 1.78 20.12
N LEU A 283 -12.35 0.73 19.54
CA LEU A 283 -11.61 0.78 18.27
C LEU A 283 -11.97 -0.39 17.33
N GLY A 284 -12.93 -1.23 17.71
CA GLY A 284 -13.49 -2.30 16.88
C GLY A 284 -14.34 -1.80 15.70
N GLY A 285 -14.84 -2.72 14.89
CA GLY A 285 -15.55 -2.37 13.66
C GLY A 285 -14.58 -1.96 12.55
N VAL A 286 -14.46 -0.64 12.34
CA VAL A 286 -13.63 -0.06 11.27
C VAL A 286 -12.62 0.94 11.84
N SER A 287 -11.34 0.75 11.53
CA SER A 287 -10.25 1.62 11.96
C SER A 287 -9.23 1.86 10.85
N ALA A 288 -8.53 3.00 10.90
CA ALA A 288 -7.54 3.41 9.90
C ALA A 288 -6.20 3.80 10.55
N PHE A 289 -5.11 3.32 9.96
CA PHE A 289 -3.74 3.57 10.40
C PHE A 289 -2.81 3.82 9.21
N THR A 290 -1.92 4.82 9.31
CA THR A 290 -0.78 4.90 8.38
C THR A 290 0.18 3.74 8.62
N ASP A 291 1.02 3.45 7.63
CA ASP A 291 2.07 2.43 7.76
C ASP A 291 2.89 2.58 9.05
N ALA A 292 3.40 3.79 9.28
CA ALA A 292 4.21 4.14 10.45
C ALA A 292 3.43 4.03 11.78
N GLN A 293 2.14 4.37 11.80
CA GLN A 293 1.29 4.21 12.99
C GLN A 293 1.12 2.73 13.35
N PHE A 294 0.76 1.90 12.36
CA PHE A 294 0.47 0.48 12.58
C PHE A 294 1.73 -0.31 12.95
N ALA A 295 2.85 -0.06 12.26
CA ALA A 295 4.14 -0.63 12.61
C ALA A 295 4.58 -0.26 14.04
N ARG A 296 4.42 1.01 14.45
CA ARG A 296 4.82 1.49 15.79
C ARG A 296 4.02 0.88 16.94
N ILE A 297 2.77 0.47 16.71
CA ILE A 297 1.97 -0.25 17.72
C ILE A 297 2.16 -1.78 17.68
N ASN A 298 3.07 -2.27 16.82
CA ASN A 298 3.26 -3.69 16.53
C ASN A 298 1.98 -4.39 16.02
N GLY A 299 1.09 -3.67 15.32
CA GLY A 299 -0.19 -4.19 14.83
C GLY A 299 -1.15 -4.72 15.92
N PHE A 300 -2.09 -5.58 15.50
CA PHE A 300 -3.03 -6.27 16.38
C PHE A 300 -2.35 -7.34 17.24
N PRO A 301 -2.94 -7.76 18.38
CA PRO A 301 -2.52 -8.98 19.07
C PRO A 301 -2.85 -10.25 18.26
N ASN A 302 -1.97 -11.25 18.29
CA ASN A 302 -2.21 -12.53 17.60
C ASN A 302 -2.88 -13.59 18.49
N ILE A 303 -3.01 -13.35 19.80
CA ILE A 303 -3.43 -14.37 20.77
C ILE A 303 -4.95 -14.40 21.06
N TYR A 304 -5.76 -13.55 20.43
CA TYR A 304 -7.21 -13.52 20.66
C TYR A 304 -7.92 -14.52 19.75
N TRP A 305 -8.04 -15.75 20.26
CA TRP A 305 -8.78 -16.84 19.62
C TRP A 305 -10.21 -16.92 20.16
N GLY A 306 -11.20 -16.64 19.31
CA GLY A 306 -12.60 -16.47 19.71
C GLY A 306 -13.00 -14.99 19.73
N TRP A 307 -14.26 -14.71 20.07
CA TRP A 307 -14.79 -13.35 20.04
C TRP A 307 -14.33 -12.48 21.22
N GLY A 308 -13.84 -11.28 20.90
CA GLY A 308 -13.83 -10.09 21.76
C GLY A 308 -12.52 -9.80 22.52
N GLY A 309 -12.19 -8.50 22.59
CA GLY A 309 -11.10 -7.94 23.40
C GLY A 309 -9.83 -7.59 22.63
N GLU A 310 -9.71 -8.00 21.36
CA GLU A 310 -8.56 -7.72 20.51
C GLU A 310 -8.51 -6.27 20.03
N ASP A 311 -9.69 -5.63 19.94
CA ASP A 311 -9.88 -4.23 19.59
C ASP A 311 -9.66 -3.28 20.79
N ASP A 312 -10.08 -3.70 21.99
CA ASP A 312 -9.70 -3.05 23.25
C ASP A 312 -8.18 -3.12 23.50
N ASP A 313 -7.54 -4.25 23.16
CA ASP A 313 -6.09 -4.41 23.20
C ASP A 313 -5.41 -3.44 22.21
N LEU A 314 -5.88 -3.39 20.95
CA LEU A 314 -5.41 -2.42 19.95
C LEU A 314 -5.54 -0.97 20.45
N SER A 315 -6.67 -0.64 21.08
CA SER A 315 -6.92 0.66 21.70
C SER A 315 -5.93 0.98 22.84
N LEU A 316 -5.53 -0.02 23.64
CA LEU A 316 -4.47 0.14 24.63
C LEU A 316 -3.10 0.33 23.98
N ARG A 317 -2.78 -0.37 22.88
CA ARG A 317 -1.53 -0.19 22.13
C ARG A 317 -1.38 1.21 21.57
N VAL A 318 -2.43 1.72 20.91
CA VAL A 318 -2.51 3.10 20.38
C VAL A 318 -2.14 4.11 21.47
N ARG A 319 -2.84 4.05 22.62
CA ARG A 319 -2.61 4.96 23.75
C ARG A 319 -1.23 4.78 24.39
N SER A 320 -0.76 3.53 24.53
CA SER A 320 0.56 3.22 25.11
C SER A 320 1.72 3.71 24.24
N SER A 321 1.54 3.74 22.92
CA SER A 321 2.51 4.30 21.97
C SER A 321 2.44 5.84 21.84
N GLY A 322 1.58 6.51 22.61
CA GLY A 322 1.46 7.98 22.64
C GLY A 322 0.54 8.57 21.58
N TYR A 323 -0.34 7.77 20.97
CA TYR A 323 -1.35 8.23 20.01
C TYR A 323 -2.72 8.42 20.66
N ASN A 324 -3.50 9.35 20.11
CA ASN A 324 -4.91 9.55 20.40
C ASN A 324 -5.78 8.90 19.32
N ILE A 325 -6.98 8.44 19.68
CA ILE A 325 -7.95 7.91 18.70
C ILE A 325 -8.73 9.09 18.10
N SER A 326 -8.48 9.38 16.81
CA SER A 326 -9.26 10.36 16.05
C SER A 326 -10.60 9.78 15.59
N ARG A 327 -11.64 10.61 15.49
CA ARG A 327 -13.00 10.25 15.07
C ARG A 327 -13.61 11.37 14.27
N TYR A 328 -14.38 11.05 13.23
CA TYR A 328 -15.29 12.02 12.63
C TYR A 328 -16.50 12.26 13.55
N PRO A 329 -17.22 13.40 13.39
CA PRO A 329 -18.52 13.60 14.03
C PRO A 329 -19.47 12.43 13.75
N ALA A 330 -20.25 12.02 14.76
CA ALA A 330 -21.15 10.85 14.67
C ALA A 330 -22.13 10.93 13.48
N ALA A 331 -22.55 12.13 13.07
CA ALA A 331 -23.42 12.34 11.90
C ALA A 331 -22.78 11.97 10.54
N LEU A 332 -21.45 11.98 10.44
CA LEU A 332 -20.70 11.51 9.27
C LEU A 332 -20.28 10.05 9.43
N ALA A 333 -19.90 9.64 10.64
CA ALA A 333 -19.39 8.30 10.95
C ALA A 333 -20.49 7.28 11.30
N ARG A 334 -21.63 7.32 10.58
CA ARG A 334 -22.73 6.37 10.72
C ARG A 334 -22.45 5.10 9.92
N TYR A 335 -22.75 3.95 10.51
CA TYR A 335 -22.65 2.64 9.88
C TYR A 335 -23.88 1.80 10.17
N LYS A 336 -24.28 1.02 9.15
CA LYS A 336 -25.29 -0.02 9.26
C LYS A 336 -24.63 -1.38 9.37
N MET A 337 -24.97 -2.16 10.39
CA MET A 337 -24.53 -3.54 10.51
C MET A 337 -25.45 -4.47 9.70
N ILE A 338 -24.88 -5.34 8.86
CA ILE A 338 -25.59 -6.46 8.25
C ILE A 338 -26.02 -7.41 9.37
N LYS A 339 -27.33 -7.61 9.53
CA LYS A 339 -27.86 -8.45 10.62
C LYS A 339 -27.43 -9.90 10.44
N HIS A 340 -26.88 -10.47 11.51
CA HIS A 340 -26.56 -11.89 11.60
C HIS A 340 -26.70 -12.38 13.05
N ASP A 341 -26.93 -13.67 13.22
CA ASP A 341 -26.94 -14.31 14.54
C ASP A 341 -25.51 -14.49 15.09
N SER A 342 -25.41 -14.70 16.41
CA SER A 342 -24.14 -15.08 17.05
C SER A 342 -23.60 -16.37 16.45
N ASP A 343 -22.36 -16.36 15.96
CA ASP A 343 -21.69 -17.51 15.36
C ASP A 343 -21.28 -18.53 16.44
N PRO A 344 -21.86 -19.74 16.48
CA PRO A 344 -21.51 -20.75 17.49
C PRO A 344 -20.07 -21.29 17.35
N SER A 345 -19.46 -21.17 16.17
CA SER A 345 -18.06 -21.55 15.94
C SER A 345 -17.05 -20.54 16.50
N ASN A 346 -17.52 -19.33 16.84
CA ASN A 346 -16.73 -18.24 17.36
C ASN A 346 -17.21 -17.76 18.75
N PRO A 347 -17.19 -18.63 19.78
CA PRO A 347 -17.63 -18.27 21.12
C PRO A 347 -16.74 -17.18 21.72
N ALA A 348 -17.30 -16.42 22.67
CA ALA A 348 -16.56 -15.40 23.40
C ALA A 348 -15.30 -15.98 24.07
N ASN A 349 -14.15 -15.37 23.83
CA ASN A 349 -12.88 -15.83 24.40
C ASN A 349 -12.94 -15.72 25.94
N PRO A 350 -12.83 -16.83 26.70
CA PRO A 350 -13.03 -16.81 28.15
C PRO A 350 -11.96 -16.02 28.90
N ILE A 351 -10.72 -15.99 28.39
CA ILE A 351 -9.58 -15.32 29.02
C ILE A 351 -9.35 -13.89 28.51
N ARG A 352 -10.24 -13.35 27.66
CA ARG A 352 -10.05 -12.03 27.00
C ARG A 352 -9.71 -10.89 27.95
N PHE A 353 -10.32 -10.86 29.14
CA PHE A 353 -10.04 -9.83 30.13
C PHE A 353 -8.68 -9.99 30.80
N ASP A 354 -8.15 -11.21 30.87
CA ASP A 354 -6.83 -11.51 31.43
C ASP A 354 -5.73 -11.10 30.44
N LEU A 355 -5.96 -11.42 29.15
CA LEU A 355 -5.13 -10.93 28.05
C LEU A 355 -5.10 -9.40 27.99
N LEU A 356 -6.25 -8.76 28.17
CA LEU A 356 -6.41 -7.30 28.13
C LEU A 356 -5.68 -6.61 29.28
N ARG A 357 -5.70 -7.19 30.50
CA ARG A 357 -4.91 -6.66 31.65
C ARG A 357 -3.40 -6.70 31.38
N ALA A 358 -2.92 -7.60 30.53
CA ALA A 358 -1.51 -7.69 30.12
C ALA A 358 -1.15 -6.85 28.87
N ALA A 359 -2.13 -6.40 28.09
CA ALA A 359 -1.96 -5.77 26.76
C ALA A 359 -0.82 -4.76 26.68
N ALA A 360 -0.84 -3.74 27.54
CA ALA A 360 0.12 -2.63 27.54
C ALA A 360 1.58 -3.04 27.85
N LYS A 361 1.81 -4.23 28.44
CA LYS A 361 3.16 -4.80 28.63
C LYS A 361 3.54 -5.81 27.54
N ARG A 362 2.54 -6.39 26.89
CA ARG A 362 2.65 -7.57 26.01
C ARG A 362 2.79 -7.20 24.53
N PHE A 363 2.34 -6.01 24.13
CA PHE A 363 2.30 -5.60 22.72
C PHE A 363 3.68 -5.51 22.06
N THR A 364 4.76 -5.35 22.81
CA THR A 364 6.13 -5.35 22.28
C THR A 364 6.63 -6.73 21.85
N THR A 365 5.96 -7.81 22.28
CA THR A 365 6.33 -9.20 21.96
C THR A 365 5.24 -9.96 21.21
N ASP A 366 3.99 -9.50 21.26
CA ASP A 366 2.87 -10.08 20.49
C ASP A 366 2.27 -9.08 19.50
N GLY A 367 2.33 -9.42 18.21
CA GLY A 367 1.80 -8.66 17.09
C GLY A 367 2.57 -8.93 15.80
N LEU A 368 2.90 -7.89 15.02
CA LEU A 368 3.68 -8.06 13.78
C LEU A 368 5.03 -8.77 14.01
N SER A 369 5.68 -8.50 15.15
CA SER A 369 6.99 -9.04 15.54
C SER A 369 7.04 -10.57 15.72
N ASN A 370 5.92 -11.22 16.02
CA ASN A 370 5.81 -12.67 16.22
C ASN A 370 4.74 -13.32 15.32
N LEU A 371 4.31 -12.62 14.27
CA LEU A 371 3.28 -13.10 13.35
C LEU A 371 3.75 -14.41 12.67
N GLN A 372 2.94 -15.47 12.78
CA GLN A 372 3.18 -16.78 12.15
C GLN A 372 1.96 -17.18 11.35
N TYR A 373 2.15 -17.50 10.07
CA TYR A 373 1.10 -17.91 9.14
C TYR A 373 1.71 -18.53 7.88
N LYS A 374 0.88 -19.16 7.06
CA LYS A 374 1.20 -19.67 5.74
C LYS A 374 0.12 -19.27 4.75
N ILE A 375 0.50 -18.72 3.60
CA ILE A 375 -0.40 -18.58 2.45
C ILE A 375 -0.65 -19.98 1.87
N ILE A 376 -1.91 -20.38 1.78
CA ILE A 376 -2.36 -21.64 1.17
C ILE A 376 -2.72 -21.41 -0.29
N ASP A 377 -3.45 -20.33 -0.58
CA ASP A 377 -3.75 -19.85 -1.94
C ASP A 377 -3.90 -18.32 -1.94
N SER A 378 -3.71 -17.69 -3.10
CA SER A 378 -3.85 -16.25 -3.29
C SER A 378 -4.34 -15.95 -4.71
N GLN A 379 -5.45 -15.22 -4.85
CA GLN A 379 -6.10 -14.97 -6.14
C GLN A 379 -6.45 -13.49 -6.31
N LEU A 380 -6.10 -12.92 -7.47
CA LEU A 380 -6.54 -11.57 -7.87
C LEU A 380 -7.92 -11.67 -8.52
N ARG A 381 -8.99 -11.73 -7.71
CA ARG A 381 -10.37 -11.76 -8.21
C ARG A 381 -10.78 -10.36 -8.71
N PRO A 382 -11.80 -10.25 -9.59
CA PRO A 382 -12.14 -8.95 -10.19
C PRO A 382 -12.50 -7.85 -9.18
N LEU A 383 -13.15 -8.22 -8.08
CA LEU A 383 -13.61 -7.29 -7.04
C LEU A 383 -12.68 -7.16 -5.82
N TYR A 384 -11.74 -8.09 -5.61
CA TYR A 384 -10.84 -8.10 -4.45
C TYR A 384 -9.67 -9.07 -4.64
N THR A 385 -8.57 -8.84 -3.92
CA THR A 385 -7.53 -9.84 -3.70
C THR A 385 -7.97 -10.79 -2.59
N TRP A 386 -8.04 -12.08 -2.90
CA TRP A 386 -8.36 -13.14 -1.96
C TRP A 386 -7.08 -13.82 -1.48
N LEU A 387 -6.98 -14.05 -0.17
CA LEU A 387 -5.84 -14.71 0.47
C LEU A 387 -6.38 -15.80 1.40
N LEU A 388 -6.17 -17.07 1.06
CA LEU A 388 -6.51 -18.20 1.94
C LEU A 388 -5.30 -18.51 2.81
N VAL A 389 -5.45 -18.42 4.14
CA VAL A 389 -4.32 -18.43 5.07
C VAL A 389 -4.53 -19.42 6.21
N ASP A 390 -3.46 -20.16 6.52
CA ASP A 390 -3.32 -20.95 7.73
C ASP A 390 -2.56 -20.12 8.78
N ILE A 391 -3.19 -19.87 9.91
CA ILE A 391 -2.64 -19.12 11.05
C ILE A 391 -2.40 -20.03 12.27
N GLY A 392 -2.41 -21.34 12.06
CA GLY A 392 -2.26 -22.36 13.09
C GLY A 392 -3.50 -22.52 13.98
N THR A 393 -3.26 -23.01 15.19
CA THR A 393 -4.27 -23.32 16.19
C THR A 393 -4.14 -22.42 17.41
N PRO A 394 -5.23 -22.24 18.20
CA PRO A 394 -5.11 -21.69 19.55
C PRO A 394 -4.07 -22.48 20.37
N PRO A 395 -3.25 -21.82 21.21
CA PRO A 395 -2.41 -22.50 22.16
C PRO A 395 -3.20 -23.49 23.02
N ALA A 396 -2.59 -24.61 23.39
CA ALA A 396 -3.15 -25.49 24.42
C ALA A 396 -3.31 -24.67 25.72
N GLY A 397 -4.54 -24.64 26.25
CA GLY A 397 -4.92 -23.82 27.41
C GLY A 397 -4.60 -24.47 28.75
#